data_AF-A0A3M1KM01-F1
#
_entry.id   AF-A0A3M1KM01-F1
#
_cell.length_a   1.000
_cell.length_b   1.000
_cell.length_c   1.000
_cell.angle_alpha   90.00
_cell.angle_beta   90.00
_cell.angle_gamma   90.00
#
_symmetry.space_group_name_H-M   'P 1'
#
loop_
_entity.id
_entity.type
_entity.pdbx_description
1 polymer ?
#
loop_
_entity_poly.entity_id
_entity_poly.type
_entity_poly.pdbx_seq_one_letter_code
_entity_poly.pdbx_strand_id
1 'polypeptide(L)' 'ADLIGIPYRVTIGPRGLEAGTVELKHRGSTEARDVPLETAAAQIAAAIGEARGS' A
#
# COMPACT_ATOMS: atom_id res chain seq x y z
N ALA A 1 -11.56 -11.20 -2.60
CA ALA A 1 -11.86 -9.85 -3.08
C ALA A 1 -10.62 -9.35 -3.82
N ASP A 2 -10.58 -9.59 -5.12
CA ASP A 2 -9.50 -9.08 -5.97
C ASP A 2 -9.81 -7.60 -6.19
N LEU A 3 -8.99 -6.72 -5.62
CA LEU A 3 -9.12 -5.27 -5.78
C LEU A 3 -8.66 -4.90 -7.21
N ILE A 4 -9.55 -5.18 -8.16
CA ILE A 4 -9.42 -4.89 -9.60
C ILE A 4 -9.10 -3.39 -9.76
N GLY A 5 -7.88 -3.09 -10.22
CA GLY A 5 -7.48 -1.75 -10.66
C GLY A 5 -6.59 -0.94 -9.71
N ILE A 6 -5.96 -1.57 -8.70
CA ILE A 6 -4.91 -0.93 -7.90
C ILE A 6 -3.56 -1.60 -8.23
N PRO A 7 -2.56 -0.87 -8.78
CA PRO A 7 -1.25 -1.43 -9.07
C PRO A 7 -0.39 -1.67 -7.82
N TYR A 8 -0.93 -1.42 -6.62
CA TYR A 8 -0.26 -1.61 -5.33
C TYR A 8 -0.92 -2.75 -4.52
N ARG A 9 -0.09 -3.60 -3.96
CA ARG A 9 -0.45 -4.63 -3.00
C ARG A 9 -0.16 -4.11 -1.60
N VAL A 10 -1.16 -4.17 -0.72
CA VAL A 10 -1.02 -3.80 0.69
C VAL A 10 -1.15 -5.06 1.53
N THR A 11 -0.15 -5.33 2.37
CA THR A 11 -0.14 -6.45 3.31
C THR A 11 -0.29 -5.91 4.72
N ILE A 12 -1.36 -6.33 5.40
CA ILE A 12 -1.62 -5.99 6.80
C ILE A 12 -1.49 -7.29 7.59
N GLY A 13 -0.36 -7.43 8.30
CA GLY A 13 -0.10 -8.55 9.19
C GLY A 13 -0.22 -8.13 10.65
N PRO A 14 -0.43 -9.07 11.59
CA PRO A 14 -0.49 -8.76 13.03
C PRO A 14 0.76 -8.02 13.51
N ARG A 15 1.94 -8.43 13.05
CA ARG A 15 3.22 -7.77 13.37
C ARG A 15 3.30 -6.31 12.91
N GLY A 16 2.79 -6.02 11.71
CA GLY A 16 2.74 -4.65 11.20
C GLY A 16 1.76 -3.81 12.01
N LEU A 17 0.60 -4.39 12.34
CA LEU A 17 -0.41 -3.71 13.16
C LEU A 17 0.11 -3.38 14.56
N GLU A 18 0.87 -4.29 15.18
CA GLU A 18 1.57 -4.07 16.46
C GLU A 18 2.63 -2.97 16.37
N ALA A 19 3.36 -2.90 15.23
CA ALA A 19 4.33 -1.85 14.94
C ALA A 19 3.71 -0.54 14.44
N GLY A 20 2.38 -0.50 14.22
CA GLY A 20 1.69 0.63 13.62
C GLY A 20 2.06 0.89 12.16
N THR A 21 2.45 -0.14 11.41
CA THR A 21 2.85 -0.06 10.00
C THR A 21 2.09 -1.06 9.13
N VAL A 22 1.99 -0.76 7.83
CA VAL A 22 1.49 -1.68 6.81
C VAL A 22 2.50 -1.74 5.68
N GLU A 23 2.63 -2.92 5.08
CA GLU A 23 3.58 -3.12 4.00
C GLU A 23 2.89 -2.83 2.66
N LEU A 24 3.51 -1.97 1.85
CA LEU A 24 2.99 -1.55 0.56
C LEU A 24 3.99 -1.90 -0.54
N LYS A 25 3.54 -2.67 -1.51
CA LYS A 25 4.36 -3.17 -2.62
C LYS A 25 3.74 -2.81 -3.96
N HIS A 26 4.51 -2.19 -4.84
CA HIS A 26 4.04 -1.95 -6.21
C HIS A 26 4.11 -3.23 -7.04
N ARG A 27 3.10 -3.49 -7.88
CA ARG A 27 3.02 -4.71 -8.71
C ARG A 27 4.20 -4.83 -9.68
N GLY A 28 4.72 -3.71 -10.16
CA GLY A 28 5.88 -3.65 -11.06
C GLY A 28 7.23 -3.56 -10.36
N SER A 29 7.26 -3.39 -9.02
CA SER A 29 8.51 -3.20 -8.27
C SER A 29 8.75 -4.34 -7.29
N THR A 30 10.01 -4.74 -7.16
CA THR A 30 10.39 -5.79 -6.19
C THR A 30 10.45 -5.23 -4.76
N GLU A 31 10.60 -3.92 -4.61
CA GLU A 31 10.60 -3.23 -3.31
C GLU A 31 9.22 -3.17 -2.66
N ALA A 32 9.20 -3.54 -1.38
CA ALA A 32 8.11 -3.29 -0.46
C ALA A 32 8.57 -2.19 0.50
N ARG A 33 7.69 -1.23 0.78
CA ARG A 33 7.91 -0.17 1.76
C ARG A 33 6.96 -0.33 2.93
N ASP A 34 7.45 -0.10 4.13
CA ASP A 34 6.63 0.02 5.32
C ASP A 34 6.09 1.44 5.39
N VAL A 35 4.77 1.58 5.46
CA VAL A 35 4.11 2.87 5.64
C VAL A 35 3.36 2.88 6.96
N PRO A 36 3.37 4.02 7.70
CA PRO A 36 2.65 4.13 8.96
C PRO A 36 1.15 3.90 8.75
N LEU A 37 0.52 3.10 9.60
CA LEU A 37 -0.89 2.76 9.53
C LEU A 37 -1.78 4.02 9.52
N GLU A 38 -1.41 5.02 10.32
CA GLU A 38 -2.09 6.32 10.42
C GLU A 38 -2.18 7.07 9.10
N THR A 39 -1.12 7.03 8.27
CA THR A 39 -1.05 7.75 6.99
C THR A 39 -1.20 6.83 5.79
N ALA A 40 -1.25 5.51 6.01
CA ALA A 40 -1.29 4.50 4.97
C ALA A 40 -2.46 4.74 4.01
N ALA A 41 -3.67 4.97 4.53
CA ALA A 41 -4.85 5.18 3.70
C ALA A 41 -4.70 6.38 2.75
N ALA A 42 -4.19 7.51 3.26
CA ALA A 42 -3.96 8.71 2.46
C ALA A 42 -2.84 8.51 1.42
N GLN A 43 -1.73 7.87 1.81
CA GLN A 43 -0.62 7.58 0.90
C GLN A 43 -1.01 6.56 -0.19
N ILE A 44 -1.79 5.54 0.17
CA ILE A 44 -2.32 4.56 -0.79
C ILE A 44 -3.23 5.27 -1.79
N ALA A 45 -4.18 6.09 -1.31
CA ALA A 45 -5.10 6.83 -2.17
C ALA A 45 -4.35 7.79 -3.13
N ALA A 46 -3.35 8.52 -2.64
CA ALA A 46 -2.50 9.39 -3.46
C ALA A 46 -1.73 8.59 -4.52
N ALA A 47 -1.05 7.51 -4.12
CA ALA A 47 -0.29 6.66 -5.04
C ALA A 47 -1.19 6.01 -6.11
N ILE A 48 -2.42 5.65 -5.76
CA ILE A 48 -3.43 5.16 -6.73
C ILE A 48 -3.82 6.26 -7.70
N GLY A 49 -4.04 7.49 -7.21
CA GLY A 49 -4.39 8.64 -8.04
C GLY A 49 -3.31 8.96 -9.06
N GLU A 50 -2.04 8.96 -8.65
CA GLU A 50 -0.90 9.18 -9.54
C GLU A 50 -0.76 8.07 -10.59
N ALA A 51 -0.91 6.80 -10.19
CA ALA A 51 -0.74 5.67 -11.11
C ALA A 51 -1.89 5.51 -12.12
N ARG A 52 -3.07 6.08 -11.86
CA ARG A 52 -4.22 6.09 -12.81
C ARG A 52 -4.20 7.29 -13.75
N GLY A 53 -3.42 8.32 -13.45
CA GLY A 53 -3.37 9.58 -14.20
C GLY A 53 -2.33 9.62 -15.34
N SER A 54 -1.62 8.53 -15.61
CA SER A 54 -0.60 8.43 -16.67
C SER A 54 -1.03 7.54 -17.84
#